data_AF-A0A349PUA0-F1
#
_entry.id   AF-A0A349PUA0-F1
#
_cell.length_a   1.000
_cell.length_b   1.000
_cell.length_c   1.000
_cell.angle_alpha   90.00
_cell.angle_beta   90.00
_cell.angle_gamma   90.00
#
_symmetry.space_group_name_H-M   'P 1'
#
loop_
_entity.id
_entity.type
_entity.pdbx_description
1 polymer ?
#
loop_
_entity_poly.entity_id
_entity_poly.type
_entity_poly.pdbx_seq_one_letter_code
_entity_poly.pdbx_strand_id
1 'polypeptide(L)'
;MNICPKCGSPIPEDAVFCMNCGEKIETAAPEADSAPAEITPAEEAPIPASGKKPKKKKAVLLVSVLALLLVAVALANSSLFQSNIAAKAEKRIVGSWNGVFLENGDDTIRAKNLGGFTCTVEKGGAATISFSERSISDLSFYLTYSPEKTKAVNDGEKLAGYCYDVKASDDPDASAFGYAFVSDDTFSVVILSDPELSFAFTASDKS
;
A
#
# COMPACT_ATOMS: atom_id res chain seq x y z
N MET A 1 2.10 1.88 34.79
CA MET A 1 2.37 1.78 33.34
C MET A 1 1.38 2.64 32.61
N ASN A 2 1.83 3.65 31.88
CA ASN A 2 0.94 4.58 31.17
C ASN A 2 0.61 4.07 29.77
N ILE A 3 -0.49 4.54 29.19
CA ILE A 3 -0.92 4.21 27.83
C ILE A 3 -1.09 5.51 27.04
N CYS A 4 -0.65 5.52 25.79
CA CYS A 4 -0.76 6.68 24.91
C CYS A 4 -2.23 7.05 24.67
N PRO A 5 -2.67 8.29 24.98
CA PRO A 5 -4.05 8.72 24.71
C PRO A 5 -4.38 8.80 23.22
N LYS A 6 -3.37 8.82 22.34
CA LYS A 6 -3.52 8.96 20.87
C LYS A 6 -3.51 7.64 20.13
N CYS A 7 -2.67 6.67 20.53
CA CYS A 7 -2.46 5.42 19.79
C CYS A 7 -2.62 4.13 20.63
N GLY A 8 -2.97 4.22 21.91
CA GLY A 8 -3.20 3.05 22.77
C GLY A 8 -1.95 2.20 23.07
N SER A 9 -0.76 2.62 22.65
CA SER A 9 0.49 1.90 22.94
C SER A 9 0.96 2.12 24.38
N PRO A 10 1.58 1.11 25.04
CA PRO A 10 2.15 1.29 26.37
C PRO A 10 3.32 2.27 26.34
N ILE A 11 3.47 3.02 27.43
CA ILE A 11 4.48 4.07 27.61
C ILE A 11 5.20 3.80 28.95
N PRO A 12 6.55 3.77 28.97
CA PRO A 12 7.32 3.66 30.21
C PRO A 12 7.17 4.94 31.03
N GLU A 13 7.29 4.82 32.35
CA GLU A 13 6.85 5.89 33.27
C GLU A 13 7.72 7.15 33.24
N ASP A 14 8.87 7.12 32.56
CA ASP A 14 9.80 8.26 32.42
C ASP A 14 9.74 8.93 31.03
N ALA A 15 8.90 8.46 30.11
CA ALA A 15 8.87 8.96 28.73
C ALA A 15 8.13 10.30 28.60
N VAL A 16 8.80 11.28 28.01
CA VAL A 16 8.25 12.61 27.65
C VAL A 16 7.49 12.59 26.31
N PHE A 17 7.70 11.56 25.48
CA PHE A 17 7.04 11.39 24.18
C PHE A 17 6.74 9.91 23.91
N CYS A 18 5.64 9.62 23.22
CA CYS A 18 5.29 8.26 22.80
C CYS A 18 6.20 7.80 21.66
N MET A 19 7.02 6.78 21.92
CA MET A 19 7.98 6.22 20.95
C MET A 19 7.33 5.63 19.68
N ASN A 20 6.01 5.36 19.69
CA ASN A 20 5.29 4.78 18.55
C ASN A 20 4.54 5.80 17.67
N CYS A 21 4.17 6.98 18.21
CA CYS A 21 3.38 7.97 17.46
C CYS A 21 3.83 9.44 17.61
N GLY A 22 4.91 9.69 18.36
CA GLY A 22 5.49 11.02 18.56
C GLY A 22 4.69 11.97 19.46
N GLU A 23 3.57 11.52 20.03
CA GLU A 23 2.75 12.38 20.91
C GLU A 23 3.48 12.75 22.19
N LYS A 24 3.43 14.03 22.59
CA LYS A 24 4.05 14.48 23.85
C LYS A 24 3.23 13.96 25.02
N ILE A 25 3.92 13.38 26.01
CA ILE A 25 3.32 12.86 27.24
C ILE A 25 3.77 13.77 28.37
N GLU A 26 2.80 14.39 29.03
CA GLU A 26 3.04 15.21 30.21
C GLU A 26 3.15 14.31 31.44
N THR A 27 4.27 13.60 31.51
CA THR A 27 4.63 12.76 32.65
C THR A 27 5.12 13.66 33.78
N ALA A 28 4.30 13.80 34.82
CA ALA A 28 4.73 14.36 36.10
C ALA A 28 5.43 13.27 36.92
N ALA A 29 6.70 13.49 37.27
CA ALA A 29 7.48 12.68 38.21
C ALA A 29 7.96 13.56 39.38
N PRO A 30 8.18 13.00 40.59
CA PRO A 30 7.87 13.71 41.83
C PRO A 30 9.08 14.16 42.66
N GLU A 31 8.90 15.23 43.43
CA GLU A 31 9.57 15.44 44.72
C GLU A 31 8.54 15.89 45.77
N ALA A 32 8.77 15.53 47.03
CA ALA A 32 7.82 15.70 48.13
C ALA A 32 8.21 16.86 49.06
N ASP A 33 7.21 17.52 49.68
CA ASP A 33 7.10 17.62 51.16
C ASP A 33 5.74 18.22 51.60
N SER A 34 5.30 17.85 52.81
CA SER A 34 4.44 18.60 53.74
C SER A 34 2.94 18.80 53.46
N ALA A 35 2.16 17.88 54.03
CA ALA A 35 0.81 18.12 54.61
C ALA A 35 0.93 18.82 56.01
N PRO A 36 -0.13 19.13 56.80
CA PRO A 36 -1.60 18.91 56.67
C PRO A 36 -2.40 20.26 56.69
N ALA A 37 -3.71 20.41 56.97
CA ALA A 37 -4.81 19.54 57.43
C ALA A 37 -6.15 20.04 56.82
N GLU A 38 -7.11 19.19 56.42
CA GLU A 38 -8.23 18.62 57.21
C GLU A 38 -9.16 19.61 57.94
N ILE A 39 -10.41 19.77 57.46
CA ILE A 39 -11.65 19.54 58.24
C ILE A 39 -12.81 19.14 57.29
N THR A 40 -13.64 18.19 57.72
CA THR A 40 -15.01 17.87 57.22
C THR A 40 -16.05 18.72 58.02
N PRO A 41 -17.39 18.46 58.16
CA PRO A 41 -18.28 17.38 57.66
C PRO A 41 -19.72 17.81 57.24
N ALA A 42 -20.61 16.80 57.04
CA ALA A 42 -22.09 16.83 57.05
C ALA A 42 -22.81 17.60 55.91
N GLU A 43 -23.58 16.95 55.03
CA GLU A 43 -24.90 16.31 55.23
C GLU A 43 -26.06 17.33 55.33
N GLU A 44 -26.90 17.43 54.30
CA GLU A 44 -28.24 16.80 54.23
C GLU A 44 -28.90 17.12 52.86
N ALA A 45 -29.87 16.32 52.42
CA ALA A 45 -30.63 16.57 51.19
C ALA A 45 -31.66 17.72 51.38
N PRO A 46 -32.07 18.40 50.29
CA PRO A 46 -33.35 17.97 49.73
C PRO A 46 -33.45 18.02 48.19
N ILE A 47 -34.13 17.00 47.66
CA ILE A 47 -34.79 17.04 46.34
C ILE A 47 -35.80 18.19 46.26
N PRO A 48 -35.82 18.93 45.14
CA PRO A 48 -37.07 18.97 44.39
C PRO A 48 -36.90 18.67 42.90
N ALA A 49 -37.98 18.17 42.30
CA ALA A 49 -38.04 17.72 40.92
C ALA A 49 -38.31 18.84 39.89
N SER A 50 -38.24 18.45 38.61
CA SER A 50 -38.86 19.09 37.43
C SER A 50 -38.14 20.28 36.79
N GLY A 51 -37.77 20.15 35.50
CA GLY A 51 -37.12 21.26 34.79
C GLY A 51 -36.70 21.08 33.32
N LYS A 52 -37.58 20.63 32.43
CA LYS A 52 -37.55 20.91 30.95
C LYS A 52 -36.29 20.48 30.14
N LYS A 53 -36.46 19.40 29.35
CA LYS A 53 -35.59 19.07 28.19
C LYS A 53 -35.50 20.24 27.18
N PRO A 54 -34.31 20.73 26.78
CA PRO A 54 -34.16 21.55 25.58
C PRO A 54 -34.07 20.67 24.32
N LYS A 55 -34.78 21.05 23.25
CA LYS A 55 -34.96 20.25 22.02
C LYS A 55 -33.68 20.20 21.14
N LYS A 56 -32.69 19.36 21.47
CA LYS A 56 -31.50 19.10 20.62
C LYS A 56 -31.80 18.22 19.38
N LYS A 57 -32.72 18.63 18.50
CA LYS A 57 -32.95 17.95 17.19
C LYS A 57 -32.12 18.53 16.04
N LYS A 58 -31.76 19.82 16.07
CA LYS A 58 -30.94 20.47 15.01
C LYS A 58 -29.44 20.18 15.12
N ALA A 59 -28.89 20.10 16.34
CA ALA A 59 -27.47 19.79 16.55
C ALA A 59 -27.10 18.36 16.12
N VAL A 60 -27.97 17.38 16.36
CA VAL A 60 -27.77 15.99 15.92
C VAL A 60 -27.76 15.89 14.39
N LEU A 61 -28.61 16.65 13.70
CA LEU A 61 -28.60 16.73 12.23
C LEU A 61 -27.29 17.32 11.68
N LEU A 62 -26.77 18.40 12.27
CA LEU A 62 -25.52 19.00 11.82
C LEU A 62 -24.30 18.09 12.05
N VAL A 63 -24.23 17.40 13.20
CA VAL A 63 -23.15 16.43 13.47
C VAL A 63 -23.27 15.20 12.57
N SER A 64 -24.49 14.72 12.31
CA SER A 64 -24.75 13.63 11.36
C SER A 64 -24.33 13.99 9.93
N VAL A 65 -24.70 15.18 9.44
CA VAL A 65 -24.30 15.67 8.12
C VAL A 65 -22.79 15.88 8.04
N LEU A 66 -22.15 16.44 9.08
CA LEU A 66 -20.69 16.60 9.13
C LEU A 66 -19.96 15.25 9.14
N ALA A 67 -20.47 14.26 9.89
CA ALA A 67 -19.92 12.91 9.88
C ALA A 67 -20.10 12.23 8.52
N LEU A 68 -21.27 12.37 7.87
CA LEU A 68 -21.48 11.88 6.50
C LEU A 68 -20.51 12.54 5.50
N LEU A 69 -20.30 13.86 5.62
CA LEU A 69 -19.36 14.60 4.78
C LEU A 69 -17.91 14.14 5.00
N LEU A 70 -17.49 13.93 6.25
CA LEU A 70 -16.16 13.41 6.57
C LEU A 70 -15.95 11.98 6.04
N VAL A 71 -16.96 11.12 6.14
CA VAL A 71 -16.93 9.77 5.55
C VAL A 71 -16.88 9.83 4.02
N ALA A 72 -17.69 10.70 3.39
CA ALA A 72 -17.68 10.90 1.94
C ALA A 72 -16.33 11.44 1.44
N VAL A 73 -15.72 12.38 2.17
CA VAL A 73 -14.37 12.90 1.87
C VAL A 73 -13.30 11.82 2.06
N ALA A 74 -13.40 10.98 3.11
CA ALA A 74 -12.48 9.86 3.30
C ALA A 74 -12.55 8.84 2.16
N LEU A 75 -13.76 8.46 1.73
CA LEU A 75 -14.00 7.54 0.60
C LEU A 75 -13.57 8.13 -0.75
N ALA A 76 -13.79 9.43 -0.96
CA ALA A 76 -13.30 10.14 -2.15
C ALA A 76 -11.76 10.18 -2.18
N ASN A 77 -11.13 10.50 -1.05
CA ASN A 77 -9.67 10.52 -0.92
C ASN A 77 -9.04 9.14 -1.13
N SER A 78 -9.65 8.04 -0.64
CA SER A 78 -9.12 6.69 -0.87
C SER A 78 -9.22 6.26 -2.34
N SER A 79 -10.32 6.60 -3.02
CA SER A 79 -10.48 6.33 -4.46
C SER A 79 -9.48 7.13 -5.31
N LEU A 80 -9.32 8.42 -5.03
CA LEU A 80 -8.31 9.27 -5.66
C LEU A 80 -6.88 8.82 -5.37
N PHE A 81 -6.61 8.25 -4.21
CA PHE A 81 -5.31 7.68 -3.87
C PHE A 81 -5.00 6.42 -4.71
N GLN A 82 -5.97 5.51 -4.86
CA GLN A 82 -5.81 4.31 -5.69
C GLN A 82 -5.61 4.65 -7.18
N SER A 83 -6.38 5.61 -7.73
CA SER A 83 -6.23 6.00 -9.15
C SER A 83 -4.88 6.67 -9.43
N ASN A 84 -4.37 7.49 -8.51
CA ASN A 84 -3.02 8.07 -8.62
C ASN A 84 -1.92 7.00 -8.58
N ILE A 85 -2.08 5.94 -7.77
CA ILE A 85 -1.13 4.82 -7.72
C ILE A 85 -1.16 4.03 -9.03
N ALA A 86 -2.34 3.68 -9.54
CA ALA A 86 -2.48 2.95 -10.80
C ALA A 86 -1.86 3.71 -11.99
N ALA A 87 -2.13 5.02 -12.11
CA ALA A 87 -1.53 5.86 -13.13
C ALA A 87 0.00 6.00 -12.99
N LYS A 88 0.52 6.01 -11.76
CA LYS A 88 1.97 6.01 -11.51
C LYS A 88 2.62 4.66 -11.84
N ALA A 89 1.92 3.55 -11.59
CA ALA A 89 2.36 2.20 -11.95
C ALA A 89 2.40 2.04 -13.48
N GLU A 90 1.31 2.34 -14.18
CA GLU A 90 1.24 2.35 -15.64
C GLU A 90 2.40 3.16 -16.26
N LYS A 91 2.61 4.40 -15.78
CA LYS A 91 3.71 5.27 -16.25
C LYS A 91 5.11 4.67 -16.03
N ARG A 92 5.30 3.72 -15.10
CA ARG A 92 6.59 3.04 -14.92
C ARG A 92 6.84 1.94 -15.93
N ILE A 93 5.82 1.13 -16.22
CA ILE A 93 5.98 -0.08 -17.04
C ILE A 93 5.91 0.22 -18.55
N VAL A 94 5.15 1.25 -18.96
CA VAL A 94 5.03 1.65 -20.36
C VAL A 94 6.38 2.06 -20.96
N GLY A 95 6.75 1.43 -22.07
CA GLY A 95 8.03 1.65 -22.75
C GLY A 95 8.59 0.39 -23.41
N SER A 96 9.84 0.49 -23.85
CA SER A 96 10.63 -0.63 -24.37
C SER A 96 11.64 -1.09 -23.32
N TRP A 97 11.78 -2.41 -23.20
CA TRP A 97 12.64 -3.11 -22.26
C TRP A 97 13.50 -4.13 -23.02
N ASN A 98 14.80 -4.12 -22.78
CA ASN A 98 15.73 -5.08 -23.39
C ASN A 98 15.77 -6.36 -22.54
N GLY A 99 15.55 -7.51 -23.17
CA GLY A 99 15.74 -8.81 -22.53
C GLY A 99 17.22 -9.03 -22.23
N VAL A 100 17.55 -9.37 -20.99
CA VAL A 100 18.93 -9.62 -20.56
C VAL A 100 19.06 -11.05 -20.07
N PHE A 101 20.04 -11.77 -20.61
CA PHE A 101 20.38 -13.10 -20.13
C PHE A 101 21.21 -13.01 -18.86
N LEU A 102 20.60 -13.47 -17.75
CA LEU A 102 21.27 -13.64 -16.48
C LEU A 102 21.92 -15.03 -16.45
N GLU A 103 23.21 -15.11 -16.72
CA GLU A 103 23.99 -16.31 -16.43
C GLU A 103 24.31 -16.40 -14.94
N ASN A 104 23.67 -17.33 -14.22
CA ASN A 104 24.12 -17.78 -12.90
C ASN A 104 23.70 -19.25 -12.66
N GLY A 105 24.61 -20.19 -12.94
CA GLY A 105 24.50 -21.60 -12.52
C GLY A 105 23.61 -22.49 -13.40
N ASP A 106 24.21 -23.51 -14.01
CA ASP A 106 23.66 -24.68 -14.72
C ASP A 106 22.50 -24.48 -15.74
N ASP A 107 21.33 -23.95 -15.37
CA ASP A 107 20.17 -23.79 -16.28
C ASP A 107 20.26 -22.57 -17.24
N THR A 108 21.48 -22.09 -17.48
CA THR A 108 21.78 -21.05 -18.48
C THR A 108 21.40 -21.42 -19.93
N ILE A 109 21.00 -22.67 -20.18
CA ILE A 109 20.71 -23.21 -21.52
C ILE A 109 19.40 -22.66 -22.10
N ARG A 110 18.33 -22.52 -21.32
CA ARG A 110 17.07 -21.92 -21.83
C ARG A 110 17.28 -20.47 -22.26
N ALA A 111 17.98 -19.69 -21.43
CA ALA A 111 18.37 -18.31 -21.73
C ALA A 111 19.17 -18.22 -23.04
N LYS A 112 20.33 -18.88 -23.12
CA LYS A 112 21.27 -18.78 -24.26
C LYS A 112 20.67 -19.08 -25.65
N ASN A 113 19.55 -19.78 -25.73
CA ASN A 113 18.89 -20.18 -26.99
C ASN A 113 17.72 -19.27 -27.43
N LEU A 114 17.44 -18.15 -26.73
CA LEU A 114 16.35 -17.22 -27.13
C LEU A 114 16.83 -16.02 -27.97
N GLY A 115 18.14 -15.82 -28.11
CA GLY A 115 18.74 -14.67 -28.77
C GLY A 115 18.38 -13.31 -28.13
N GLY A 116 18.68 -12.20 -28.80
CA GLY A 116 18.20 -10.91 -28.32
C GLY A 116 16.66 -10.84 -28.35
N PHE A 117 16.01 -10.52 -27.24
CA PHE A 117 14.57 -10.32 -27.18
C PHE A 117 14.24 -8.97 -26.52
N THR A 118 13.08 -8.41 -26.82
CA THR A 118 12.62 -7.14 -26.25
C THR A 118 11.18 -7.27 -25.80
N CYS A 119 10.79 -6.57 -24.74
CA CYS A 119 9.39 -6.36 -24.42
C CYS A 119 9.00 -4.91 -24.69
N THR A 120 7.89 -4.71 -25.40
CA THR A 120 7.24 -3.40 -25.50
C THR A 120 5.94 -3.47 -24.73
N VAL A 121 5.72 -2.51 -23.83
CA VAL A 121 4.48 -2.35 -23.07
C VAL A 121 3.82 -1.02 -23.46
N GLU A 122 2.60 -1.11 -23.98
CA GLU A 122 1.78 0.01 -24.38
C GLU A 122 0.95 0.58 -23.24
N LYS A 123 0.41 1.78 -23.46
CA LYS A 123 -0.57 2.39 -22.56
C LYS A 123 -1.81 1.48 -22.48
N GLY A 124 -2.36 1.28 -21.28
CA GLY A 124 -3.39 0.27 -21.02
C GLY A 124 -2.85 -1.14 -20.74
N GLY A 125 -1.53 -1.35 -20.78
CA GLY A 125 -0.88 -2.58 -20.31
C GLY A 125 -0.80 -3.72 -21.32
N ALA A 126 -1.22 -3.53 -22.57
CA ALA A 126 -0.92 -4.46 -23.65
C ALA A 126 0.60 -4.59 -23.81
N ALA A 127 1.11 -5.82 -23.86
CA ALA A 127 2.54 -6.10 -23.86
C ALA A 127 2.87 -7.22 -24.84
N THR A 128 3.97 -7.05 -25.57
CA THR A 128 4.48 -8.06 -26.51
C THR A 128 5.96 -8.28 -26.24
N ILE A 129 6.36 -9.54 -26.10
CA ILE A 129 7.76 -9.97 -26.13
C ILE A 129 8.07 -10.43 -27.55
N SER A 130 9.00 -9.74 -28.21
CA SER A 130 9.47 -10.07 -29.56
C SER A 130 10.86 -10.70 -29.52
N PHE A 131 11.05 -11.77 -30.29
CA PHE A 131 12.28 -12.55 -30.32
C PHE A 131 13.05 -12.30 -31.63
N SER A 132 14.36 -12.03 -31.56
CA SER A 132 15.15 -11.75 -32.78
C SER A 132 15.43 -13.00 -33.63
N GLU A 133 15.26 -14.20 -33.05
CA GLU A 133 15.47 -15.47 -33.76
C GLU A 133 14.20 -15.91 -34.49
N ARG A 134 14.32 -16.10 -35.82
CA ARG A 134 13.21 -16.25 -36.79
C ARG A 134 12.36 -17.53 -36.67
N SER A 135 12.42 -18.22 -35.54
CA SER A 135 11.69 -19.47 -35.28
C SER A 135 10.84 -19.45 -34.01
N ILE A 136 10.86 -18.35 -33.26
CA ILE A 136 10.03 -18.16 -32.06
C ILE A 136 8.97 -17.10 -32.38
N SER A 137 7.70 -17.43 -32.11
CA SER A 137 6.61 -16.47 -32.24
C SER A 137 6.62 -15.48 -31.08
N ASP A 138 6.31 -14.22 -31.37
CA ASP A 138 6.08 -13.19 -30.37
C ASP A 138 4.99 -13.61 -29.36
N LEU A 139 5.23 -13.28 -28.08
CA LEU A 139 4.31 -13.58 -26.98
C LEU A 139 3.60 -12.30 -26.53
N SER A 140 2.30 -12.20 -26.83
CA SER A 140 1.44 -11.08 -26.41
C SER A 140 0.59 -11.42 -25.18
N PHE A 141 0.45 -10.45 -24.28
CA PHE A 141 -0.32 -10.54 -23.04
C PHE A 141 -0.71 -9.13 -22.55
N TYR A 142 -1.47 -9.08 -21.45
CA TYR A 142 -1.87 -7.84 -20.80
C TYR A 142 -1.40 -7.81 -19.34
N LEU A 143 -0.90 -6.65 -18.91
CA LEU A 143 -0.44 -6.38 -17.56
C LEU A 143 -1.47 -5.55 -16.79
N THR A 144 -2.16 -6.18 -15.85
CA THR A 144 -3.11 -5.50 -14.94
C THR A 144 -2.43 -5.18 -13.62
N TYR A 145 -2.44 -3.92 -13.17
CA TYR A 145 -1.80 -3.54 -11.90
C TYR A 145 -2.46 -4.26 -10.70
N SER A 146 -1.63 -4.92 -9.88
CA SER A 146 -2.07 -5.77 -8.77
C SER A 146 -1.66 -5.16 -7.43
N PRO A 147 -2.54 -4.34 -6.79
CA PRO A 147 -2.19 -3.61 -5.57
C PRO A 147 -1.97 -4.54 -4.37
N GLU A 148 -2.69 -5.65 -4.29
CA GLU A 148 -2.55 -6.62 -3.20
C GLU A 148 -1.19 -7.33 -3.25
N LYS A 149 -0.78 -7.79 -4.44
CA LYS A 149 0.57 -8.35 -4.67
C LYS A 149 1.65 -7.30 -4.42
N THR A 150 1.45 -6.07 -4.88
CA THR A 150 2.38 -4.95 -4.65
C THR A 150 2.59 -4.69 -3.17
N LYS A 151 1.51 -4.73 -2.37
CA LYS A 151 1.60 -4.62 -0.92
C LYS A 151 2.32 -5.83 -0.31
N ALA A 152 1.90 -7.05 -0.65
CA ALA A 152 2.47 -8.29 -0.11
C ALA A 152 3.98 -8.41 -0.33
N VAL A 153 4.49 -7.97 -1.49
CA VAL A 153 5.94 -7.91 -1.75
C VAL A 153 6.62 -6.83 -0.88
N ASN A 154 6.06 -5.62 -0.79
CA ASN A 154 6.66 -4.51 -0.05
C ASN A 154 6.58 -4.63 1.49
N ASP A 155 5.66 -5.44 2.03
CA ASP A 155 5.50 -5.66 3.47
C ASP A 155 6.61 -6.58 4.06
N GLY A 156 7.39 -7.30 3.23
CA GLY A 156 8.48 -8.20 3.66
C GLY A 156 9.87 -7.56 3.57
N GLU A 157 10.33 -7.33 2.34
CA GLU A 157 11.47 -6.48 1.99
C GLU A 157 11.07 -5.65 0.78
N LYS A 158 11.61 -4.44 0.62
CA LYS A 158 11.14 -3.48 -0.41
C LYS A 158 11.68 -3.82 -1.81
N LEU A 159 11.29 -4.99 -2.34
CA LEU A 159 11.91 -5.67 -3.49
C LEU A 159 11.35 -5.25 -4.86
N ALA A 160 10.10 -4.76 -4.93
CA ALA A 160 9.46 -4.36 -6.19
C ALA A 160 8.73 -3.03 -6.08
N GLY A 161 8.83 -2.20 -7.12
CA GLY A 161 8.10 -0.94 -7.22
C GLY A 161 6.60 -1.16 -7.42
N TYR A 162 6.24 -2.01 -8.38
CA TYR A 162 4.86 -2.43 -8.65
C TYR A 162 4.79 -3.89 -9.12
N CYS A 163 3.70 -4.57 -8.77
CA CYS A 163 3.36 -5.92 -9.25
C CYS A 163 2.15 -5.88 -10.20
N TYR A 164 2.13 -6.79 -11.17
CA TYR A 164 1.07 -6.93 -12.15
C TYR A 164 0.63 -8.38 -12.27
N ASP A 165 -0.64 -8.58 -12.61
CA ASP A 165 -1.19 -9.83 -13.09
C ASP A 165 -1.04 -9.92 -14.61
N VAL A 166 -0.54 -11.07 -15.11
CA VAL A 166 -0.32 -11.33 -16.54
C VAL A 166 -1.52 -12.11 -17.08
N LYS A 167 -2.25 -11.52 -18.02
CA LYS A 167 -3.51 -12.03 -18.58
C LYS A 167 -3.44 -12.22 -20.09
N ALA A 168 -4.27 -13.10 -20.63
CA ALA A 168 -4.34 -13.37 -22.08
C ALA A 168 -5.11 -12.30 -22.87
N SER A 169 -5.92 -11.48 -22.20
CA SER A 169 -6.70 -10.38 -22.76
C SER A 169 -6.82 -9.22 -21.78
N ASP A 170 -7.36 -8.09 -22.24
CA ASP A 170 -7.73 -6.90 -21.47
C ASP A 170 -9.02 -7.09 -20.63
N ASP A 171 -9.67 -8.24 -20.75
CA ASP A 171 -10.88 -8.58 -20.01
C ASP A 171 -10.61 -8.53 -18.47
N PRO A 172 -11.37 -7.71 -17.71
CA PRO A 172 -11.20 -7.61 -16.26
C PRO A 172 -11.41 -8.96 -15.54
N ASP A 173 -12.22 -9.86 -16.09
CA ASP A 173 -12.54 -11.18 -15.53
C ASP A 173 -11.60 -12.29 -16.05
N ALA A 174 -10.73 -12.02 -17.04
CA ALA A 174 -9.75 -13.00 -17.51
C ALA A 174 -8.77 -13.42 -16.41
N SER A 175 -8.61 -14.73 -16.22
CA SER A 175 -7.69 -15.33 -15.27
C SER A 175 -6.24 -14.93 -15.55
N ALA A 176 -5.51 -14.57 -14.49
CA ALA A 176 -4.06 -14.40 -14.57
C ALA A 176 -3.39 -15.77 -14.76
N PHE A 177 -2.51 -15.88 -15.76
CA PHE A 177 -1.68 -17.08 -16.01
C PHE A 177 -0.22 -16.86 -15.59
N GLY A 178 0.11 -15.65 -15.15
CA GLY A 178 1.43 -15.24 -14.70
C GLY A 178 1.35 -14.02 -13.80
N TYR A 179 2.51 -13.54 -13.37
CA TYR A 179 2.65 -12.26 -12.70
C TYR A 179 3.94 -11.57 -13.18
N ALA A 180 3.99 -10.25 -13.04
CA ALA A 180 5.15 -9.47 -13.41
C ALA A 180 5.53 -8.48 -12.31
N PHE A 181 6.83 -8.19 -12.21
CA PHE A 181 7.39 -7.21 -11.27
C PHE A 181 8.09 -6.10 -12.05
N VAL A 182 7.95 -4.86 -11.60
CA VAL A 182 8.75 -3.73 -12.10
C VAL A 182 9.39 -2.97 -10.94
N SER A 183 10.65 -2.59 -11.11
CA SER A 183 11.43 -1.80 -10.16
C SER A 183 11.64 -0.37 -10.70
N ASP A 184 12.83 0.21 -10.54
CA ASP A 184 13.24 1.46 -11.20
C ASP A 184 13.90 1.18 -12.58
N ASP A 185 14.65 0.08 -12.70
CA ASP A 185 15.50 -0.27 -13.86
C ASP A 185 15.26 -1.69 -14.40
N THR A 186 14.62 -2.58 -13.63
CA THR A 186 14.31 -3.96 -14.01
C THR A 186 12.82 -4.24 -14.14
N PHE A 187 12.50 -5.14 -15.05
CA PHE A 187 11.16 -5.71 -15.30
C PHE A 187 11.31 -7.23 -15.42
N SER A 188 10.38 -7.99 -14.86
CA SER A 188 10.35 -9.44 -15.05
C SER A 188 8.93 -9.98 -15.18
N VAL A 189 8.78 -11.05 -15.96
CA VAL A 189 7.52 -11.75 -16.22
C VAL A 189 7.71 -13.22 -15.87
N VAL A 190 6.83 -13.76 -15.03
CA VAL A 190 6.85 -15.17 -14.59
C VAL A 190 5.56 -15.85 -15.01
N ILE A 191 5.69 -16.99 -15.67
CA ILE A 191 4.55 -17.80 -16.14
C ILE A 191 4.27 -18.91 -15.12
N LEU A 192 3.02 -19.02 -14.64
CA LEU A 192 2.67 -19.99 -13.58
C LEU A 192 2.64 -21.44 -14.07
N SER A 193 2.35 -21.66 -15.36
CA SER A 193 2.31 -23.02 -15.95
C SER A 193 3.69 -23.60 -16.27
N ASP A 194 4.71 -22.76 -16.40
CA ASP A 194 6.10 -23.15 -16.55
C ASP A 194 6.97 -22.16 -15.74
N PRO A 195 7.22 -22.42 -14.44
CA PRO A 195 8.00 -21.53 -13.59
C PRO A 195 9.49 -21.48 -13.97
N GLU A 196 9.99 -22.40 -14.80
CA GLU A 196 11.32 -22.31 -15.41
C GLU A 196 11.34 -21.29 -16.57
N LEU A 197 10.18 -20.94 -17.12
CA LEU A 197 10.01 -19.88 -18.12
C LEU A 197 9.71 -18.54 -17.45
N SER A 198 10.78 -17.89 -17.00
CA SER A 198 10.75 -16.48 -16.59
C SER A 198 11.55 -15.62 -17.58
N PHE A 199 11.05 -14.42 -17.83
CA PHE A 199 11.70 -13.42 -18.68
C PHE A 199 12.16 -12.25 -17.81
N ALA A 200 13.44 -11.88 -17.94
CA ALA A 200 14.03 -10.74 -17.25
C ALA A 200 14.47 -9.68 -18.25
N PHE A 201 14.20 -8.42 -17.92
CA PHE A 201 14.47 -7.28 -18.77
C PHE A 201 15.06 -6.12 -17.96
N THR A 202 15.89 -5.32 -18.61
CA THR A 202 16.31 -4.01 -18.12
C THR A 202 15.67 -2.91 -18.96
N ALA A 203 15.51 -1.72 -18.38
CA ALA A 203 15.04 -0.57 -19.13
C ALA A 203 15.98 -0.32 -20.34
N SER A 204 15.42 -0.12 -21.53
CA SER A 204 16.20 0.40 -22.65
C SER A 204 16.72 1.79 -22.27
N ASP A 205 18.01 2.06 -22.50
CA ASP A 205 18.66 3.32 -22.13
C ASP A 205 17.82 4.52 -22.57
N LYS A 206 17.27 5.25 -21.59
CA LYS A 206 16.46 6.46 -21.82
C LYS A 206 17.40 7.62 -22.15
N SER A 207 17.85 7.67 -23.41
CA SER A 207 18.44 8.87 -24.02
C SER A 207 17.47 10.05 -24.03
#